data_AF-A0A6A5WE82-F1
#
_entry.id   AF-A0A6A5WE82-F1
#
_cell.length_a   1.000
_cell.length_b   1.000
_cell.length_c   1.000
_cell.angle_alpha   90.00
_cell.angle_beta   90.00
_cell.angle_gamma   90.00
#
_symmetry.space_group_name_H-M   'P 1'
#
loop_
_entity.id
_entity.type
_entity.pdbx_description
1 polymer ?
#
loop_
_entity_poly.entity_id
_entity_poly.type
_entity_poly.pdbx_seq_one_letter_code
_entity_poly.pdbx_strand_id
1 'polypeptide(L)'
;MGFASWRSTFRLVIMLAISISIMLLGAGLNTIGWPKMRWYPDIPFNANPTERWSEDLTIYAPLMLIEHVDWSKDISVGLELVGGAPQLDEDGVPTISSGAADEIASAISATDAFLLLSRVPGIYSRSPPDWRDLWDAHNTMTGIQTHIDGSTVLSISVLSQQIKDAFHYQKCNGKSFARTAFGWHGINRVTAPLLTTICTGPSENGPPNNGLEIQHLGVDSATFSVLVGPSGNLDFLGATCAITVSQVLVPVDTWIVDMQDPWNTICNISAPIMPSALPIKTGPANALIASRLATHFAAIIPNLHGLVRNSGIVLHLTLAARRLKYQHSNFTSDAAAIAPFIATLAQHQLTTASWTMRADNDTLISSAPMQWQLYGSGPRLKWEWAIMTVLMILLIVMAKQVLLLIIYRIQPGSWLEPGGLLRTAHKTPQLLDSVGHVYSAHPGTREDVARYTDDAVRFEIRETNEQWPELVECRPVVPKRDTKKKKVSKGINVGHVNANSASETSLSGISTAQDP
;
A
#
# COMPACT_ATOMS: atom_id res chain seq x y z
N MET A 1 -0.16 -33.10 59.16
CA MET A 1 0.02 -31.80 58.46
C MET A 1 -1.35 -31.31 58.00
N GLY A 2 -1.51 -30.00 57.83
CA GLY A 2 -2.82 -29.35 57.76
C GLY A 2 -3.66 -29.70 56.52
N PHE A 3 -4.96 -29.86 56.76
CA PHE A 3 -6.01 -30.14 55.77
C PHE A 3 -6.02 -29.14 54.61
N ALA A 4 -6.31 -29.64 53.39
CA ALA A 4 -6.73 -28.80 52.27
C ALA A 4 -8.15 -28.25 52.54
N SER A 5 -8.24 -27.26 53.44
CA SER A 5 -9.52 -26.66 53.80
C SER A 5 -10.25 -26.10 52.57
N TRP A 6 -11.57 -25.96 52.65
CA TRP A 6 -12.42 -25.29 51.66
C TRP A 6 -11.79 -24.01 51.07
N ARG A 7 -11.17 -23.21 51.93
CA ARG A 7 -10.49 -21.95 51.58
C ARG A 7 -9.30 -22.16 50.64
N SER A 8 -8.61 -23.30 50.73
CA SER A 8 -7.47 -23.66 49.88
C SER A 8 -7.93 -24.01 48.45
N THR A 9 -8.92 -24.89 48.31
CA THR A 9 -9.46 -25.27 47.00
C THR A 9 -10.09 -24.07 46.28
N PHE A 10 -10.85 -23.24 47.00
CA PHE A 10 -11.42 -22.01 46.47
C PHE A 10 -10.34 -21.01 46.03
N ARG A 11 -9.27 -20.84 46.81
CA ARG A 11 -8.09 -20.04 46.42
C ARG A 11 -7.41 -20.60 45.16
N LEU A 12 -7.25 -21.92 45.05
CA LEU A 12 -6.60 -22.54 43.89
C LEU A 12 -7.41 -22.29 42.60
N VAL A 13 -8.73 -22.47 42.64
CA VAL A 13 -9.59 -22.22 41.47
C VAL A 13 -9.59 -20.74 41.07
N ILE A 14 -9.63 -19.82 42.05
CA ILE A 14 -9.53 -18.37 41.78
C ILE A 14 -8.15 -18.00 41.22
N MET A 15 -7.07 -18.50 41.79
CA MET A 15 -5.71 -18.22 41.31
C MET A 15 -5.47 -18.82 39.91
N LEU A 16 -6.04 -19.98 39.61
CA LEU A 16 -6.01 -20.56 38.27
C LEU A 16 -6.78 -19.68 37.28
N ALA A 17 -7.99 -19.23 37.62
CA ALA A 17 -8.79 -18.34 36.77
C ALA A 17 -8.10 -16.98 36.53
N ILE A 18 -7.50 -16.39 37.57
CA ILE A 18 -6.71 -15.15 37.47
C ILE A 18 -5.47 -15.38 36.60
N SER A 19 -4.70 -16.45 36.83
CA SER A 19 -3.50 -16.79 36.06
C SER A 19 -3.80 -16.99 34.58
N ILE A 20 -4.85 -17.75 34.26
CA ILE A 20 -5.35 -17.94 32.88
C ILE A 20 -5.79 -16.61 32.27
N SER A 21 -6.48 -15.75 33.03
CA SER A 21 -6.92 -14.44 32.56
C SER A 21 -5.75 -13.49 32.26
N ILE A 22 -4.69 -13.50 33.11
CA ILE A 22 -3.47 -12.71 32.89
C ILE A 22 -2.68 -13.25 31.71
N MET A 23 -2.49 -14.57 31.61
CA MET A 23 -1.80 -15.23 30.50
C MET A 23 -2.48 -14.93 29.15
N LEU A 24 -3.82 -14.86 29.14
CA LEU A 24 -4.61 -14.58 27.93
C LEU A 24 -4.91 -13.09 27.74
N LEU A 25 -4.49 -12.21 28.65
CA LEU A 25 -4.70 -10.76 28.55
C LEU A 25 -4.06 -10.19 27.29
N GLY A 26 -2.85 -10.63 26.93
CA GLY A 26 -2.18 -10.19 25.70
C GLY A 26 -2.94 -10.58 24.43
N ALA A 27 -3.50 -11.81 24.41
CA ALA A 27 -4.36 -12.27 23.31
C ALA A 27 -5.68 -11.48 23.27
N GLY A 28 -6.31 -11.24 24.42
CA GLY A 28 -7.53 -10.44 24.54
C GLY A 28 -7.34 -8.97 24.15
N LEU A 29 -6.23 -8.34 24.54
CA LEU A 29 -5.89 -6.97 24.17
C LEU A 29 -5.60 -6.85 22.67
N ASN A 30 -4.81 -7.77 22.10
CA ASN A 30 -4.60 -7.82 20.65
C ASN A 30 -5.91 -8.09 19.89
N THR A 31 -6.84 -8.88 20.44
CA THR A 31 -8.07 -9.28 19.76
C THR A 31 -9.21 -8.26 19.91
N ILE A 32 -9.36 -7.60 21.07
CA ILE A 32 -10.48 -6.69 21.36
C ILE A 32 -10.00 -5.27 21.67
N GLY A 33 -8.90 -5.13 22.41
CA GLY A 33 -8.45 -3.82 22.93
C GLY A 33 -7.84 -2.90 21.87
N TRP A 34 -7.02 -3.45 20.96
CA TRP A 34 -6.28 -2.64 19.98
C TRP A 34 -7.11 -2.45 18.70
N PRO A 35 -7.44 -1.20 18.30
CA PRO A 35 -8.05 -0.94 16.99
C PRO A 35 -7.06 -1.27 15.87
N LYS A 36 -7.42 -2.21 14.99
CA LYS A 36 -6.60 -2.63 13.85
C LYS A 36 -7.13 -2.01 12.56
N MET A 37 -6.22 -1.54 11.71
CA MET A 37 -6.53 -1.21 10.32
C MET A 37 -7.03 -2.46 9.59
N ARG A 38 -8.15 -2.33 8.87
CA ARG A 38 -8.82 -3.37 8.11
C ARG A 38 -9.33 -2.80 6.80
N TRP A 39 -9.34 -3.65 5.77
CA TRP A 39 -10.10 -3.39 4.55
C TRP A 39 -11.49 -3.98 4.70
N TYR A 40 -12.53 -3.20 4.39
CA TYR A 40 -13.92 -3.62 4.42
C TYR A 40 -14.60 -3.33 3.09
N PRO A 41 -15.30 -4.29 2.47
CA PRO A 41 -15.46 -5.68 2.91
C PRO A 41 -14.17 -6.49 2.73
N ASP A 42 -13.92 -7.42 3.66
CA ASP A 42 -12.74 -8.32 3.66
C ASP A 42 -12.96 -9.49 2.68
N ILE A 43 -12.93 -9.15 1.39
CA ILE A 43 -13.04 -10.07 0.25
C ILE A 43 -11.89 -9.83 -0.72
N PRO A 44 -11.42 -10.87 -1.45
CA PRO A 44 -10.52 -10.68 -2.57
C PRO A 44 -11.16 -9.73 -3.59
N PHE A 45 -10.39 -8.78 -4.12
CA PHE A 45 -10.87 -7.80 -5.09
C PHE A 45 -11.47 -8.45 -6.35
N ASN A 46 -10.99 -9.65 -6.69
CA ASN A 46 -11.41 -10.45 -7.84
C ASN A 46 -12.51 -11.47 -7.52
N ALA A 47 -13.08 -11.47 -6.30
CA ALA A 47 -14.17 -12.36 -5.94
C ALA A 47 -15.49 -11.83 -6.50
N ASN A 48 -16.29 -12.69 -7.17
CA ASN A 48 -17.63 -12.33 -7.60
C ASN A 48 -18.47 -11.87 -6.38
N PRO A 49 -18.86 -10.59 -6.29
CA PRO A 49 -19.66 -10.13 -5.17
C PRO A 49 -21.05 -10.76 -5.25
N THR A 50 -21.61 -11.14 -4.11
CA THR A 50 -23.06 -11.36 -4.04
C THR A 50 -23.77 -10.01 -4.15
N GLU A 51 -25.05 -10.01 -4.52
CA GLU A 51 -25.88 -8.80 -4.71
C GLU A 51 -25.79 -7.82 -3.53
N ARG A 52 -25.74 -8.33 -2.29
CA ARG A 52 -25.53 -7.50 -1.10
C ARG A 52 -24.15 -6.84 -1.05
N TRP A 53 -23.09 -7.57 -1.43
CA TRP A 53 -21.74 -7.00 -1.46
C TRP A 53 -21.58 -6.02 -2.61
N SER A 54 -22.28 -6.16 -3.74
CA SER A 54 -22.18 -5.18 -4.83
C SER A 54 -22.68 -3.80 -4.42
N GLU A 55 -23.73 -3.70 -3.60
CA GLU A 55 -24.17 -2.42 -3.03
C GLU A 55 -23.16 -1.82 -2.03
N ASP A 56 -22.48 -2.63 -1.22
CA ASP A 56 -21.50 -2.15 -0.23
C ASP A 56 -20.13 -1.81 -0.84
N LEU A 57 -19.81 -2.42 -1.98
CA LEU A 57 -18.65 -2.11 -2.83
C LEU A 57 -18.87 -0.92 -3.79
N THR A 58 -20.10 -0.43 -3.94
CA THR A 58 -20.41 0.67 -4.87
C THR A 58 -20.53 2.00 -4.15
N ILE A 59 -19.89 3.04 -4.69
CA ILE A 59 -20.05 4.43 -4.27
C ILE A 59 -20.78 5.24 -5.33
N TYR A 60 -21.43 6.31 -4.89
CA TYR A 60 -22.14 7.25 -5.76
C TYR A 60 -21.66 8.68 -5.48
N ALA A 61 -20.95 9.28 -6.43
CA ALA A 61 -20.45 10.66 -6.35
C ALA A 61 -21.09 11.52 -7.46
N PRO A 62 -21.26 12.84 -7.26
CA PRO A 62 -21.76 13.72 -8.32
C PRO A 62 -20.82 13.71 -9.53
N LEU A 63 -21.39 13.83 -10.72
CA LEU A 63 -20.61 13.95 -11.95
C LEU A 63 -19.88 15.29 -11.97
N MET A 64 -18.55 15.24 -11.97
CA MET A 64 -17.72 16.44 -12.17
C MET A 64 -17.57 16.70 -13.66
N LEU A 65 -17.88 17.90 -14.12
CA LEU A 65 -17.72 18.36 -15.51
C LEU A 65 -16.59 19.39 -15.56
N ILE A 66 -15.72 19.32 -16.56
CA ILE A 66 -14.66 20.31 -16.78
C ILE A 66 -15.27 21.45 -17.61
N GLU A 67 -15.40 22.63 -17.00
CA GLU A 67 -15.92 23.83 -17.67
C GLU A 67 -14.79 24.66 -18.30
N HIS A 68 -13.63 24.75 -17.62
CA HIS A 68 -12.50 25.57 -18.06
C HIS A 68 -11.15 24.92 -17.74
N VAL A 69 -10.12 25.26 -18.52
CA VAL A 69 -8.74 24.81 -18.40
C VAL A 69 -7.81 25.98 -18.69
N ASP A 70 -6.83 26.21 -17.81
CA ASP A 70 -5.94 27.37 -17.84
C ASP A 70 -4.51 27.03 -17.36
N TRP A 71 -3.51 27.77 -17.83
CA TRP A 71 -2.08 27.58 -17.55
C TRP A 71 -1.47 28.67 -16.66
N SER A 72 -2.29 29.49 -15.98
CA SER A 72 -1.85 30.51 -15.00
C SER A 72 -0.85 30.01 -13.96
N LYS A 73 -0.87 28.71 -13.61
CA LYS A 73 0.13 28.11 -12.73
C LYS A 73 1.54 28.18 -13.32
N ASP A 74 1.73 27.79 -14.59
CA ASP A 74 3.04 27.83 -15.24
C ASP A 74 3.51 29.28 -15.38
N ILE A 75 2.58 30.22 -15.66
CA ILE A 75 2.83 31.67 -15.68
C ILE A 75 3.27 32.19 -14.30
N SER A 76 2.66 31.72 -13.21
CA SER A 76 3.05 32.11 -11.84
C SER A 76 4.48 31.66 -11.48
N VAL A 77 4.91 30.49 -11.94
CA VAL A 77 6.30 30.02 -11.81
C VAL A 77 7.24 30.87 -12.68
N GLY A 78 6.82 31.23 -13.89
CA GLY A 78 7.54 32.18 -14.76
C GLY A 78 7.75 33.54 -14.10
N LEU A 79 6.72 34.10 -13.46
CA LEU A 79 6.78 35.37 -12.73
C LEU A 79 7.75 35.30 -11.54
N GLU A 80 7.70 34.23 -10.74
CA GLU A 80 8.63 33.99 -9.63
C GLU A 80 10.10 33.98 -10.11
N LEU A 81 10.37 33.27 -11.21
CA LEU A 81 11.73 33.17 -11.79
C LEU A 81 12.24 34.49 -12.39
N VAL A 82 11.36 35.37 -12.86
CA VAL A 82 11.72 36.73 -13.31
C VAL A 82 11.91 37.69 -12.12
N GLY A 83 11.50 37.30 -10.91
CA GLY A 83 11.46 38.18 -9.74
C GLY A 83 10.34 39.23 -9.82
N GLY A 84 9.32 38.98 -10.66
CA GLY A 84 8.15 39.84 -10.80
C GLY A 84 7.10 39.51 -9.74
N ALA A 85 6.56 40.52 -9.07
CA ALA A 85 5.32 40.34 -8.32
C ALA A 85 4.16 40.14 -9.31
N PRO A 86 3.20 39.23 -9.07
CA PRO A 86 2.00 39.15 -9.87
C PRO A 86 1.26 40.49 -9.77
N GLN A 87 1.10 41.18 -10.89
CA GLN A 87 0.13 42.27 -10.98
C GLN A 87 -1.24 41.64 -10.84
N LEU A 88 -2.09 42.20 -9.98
CA LEU A 88 -3.47 41.79 -9.79
C LEU A 88 -4.35 42.86 -10.44
N ASP A 89 -5.40 42.45 -11.14
CA ASP A 89 -6.45 43.38 -11.55
C ASP A 89 -7.34 43.81 -10.37
N GLU A 90 -8.34 44.65 -10.65
CA GLU A 90 -9.28 45.16 -9.65
C GLU A 90 -10.11 44.05 -8.98
N ASP A 91 -10.21 42.87 -9.59
CA ASP A 91 -10.91 41.68 -9.06
C ASP A 91 -9.97 40.72 -8.30
N GLY A 92 -8.67 41.04 -8.22
CA GLY A 92 -7.67 40.20 -7.54
C GLY A 92 -7.18 39.00 -8.35
N VAL A 93 -7.40 38.99 -9.67
CA VAL A 93 -6.89 37.98 -10.60
C VAL A 93 -5.51 38.41 -11.13
N PRO A 94 -4.52 37.51 -11.25
CA PRO A 94 -3.24 37.86 -11.84
C PRO A 94 -3.37 38.37 -13.27
N THR A 95 -3.13 39.67 -13.48
CA THR A 95 -3.00 40.26 -14.81
C THR A 95 -1.65 39.90 -15.39
N ILE A 96 -1.70 39.11 -16.46
CA ILE A 96 -0.52 38.61 -17.16
C ILE A 96 0.18 39.79 -17.83
N SER A 97 1.30 40.25 -17.25
CA SER A 97 2.19 41.19 -17.91
C SER A 97 2.95 40.47 -19.03
N SER A 98 2.41 40.54 -20.25
CA SER A 98 2.96 39.83 -21.40
C SER A 98 4.44 40.16 -21.63
N GLY A 99 5.29 39.13 -21.59
CA GLY A 99 6.75 39.30 -21.63
C GLY A 99 7.52 38.07 -21.15
N ALA A 100 8.69 38.29 -20.57
CA ALA A 100 9.65 37.23 -20.23
C ALA A 100 9.09 36.12 -19.33
N ALA A 101 8.10 36.40 -18.48
CA ALA A 101 7.46 35.39 -17.64
C ALA A 101 6.67 34.36 -18.46
N ASP A 102 5.94 34.80 -19.49
CA ASP A 102 5.20 33.91 -20.40
C ASP A 102 6.16 33.11 -21.29
N GLU A 103 7.27 33.72 -21.72
CA GLU A 103 8.33 33.04 -22.47
C GLU A 103 8.98 31.93 -21.63
N ILE A 104 9.29 32.22 -20.36
CA ILE A 104 9.84 31.24 -19.40
C ILE A 104 8.84 30.14 -19.08
N ALA A 105 7.57 30.48 -18.81
CA ALA A 105 6.50 29.50 -18.61
C ALA A 105 6.39 28.58 -19.83
N SER A 106 6.26 29.15 -21.03
CA SER A 106 6.18 28.42 -22.29
C SER A 106 7.45 27.58 -22.57
N ALA A 107 8.62 27.98 -22.05
CA ALA A 107 9.87 27.22 -22.18
C ALA A 107 9.94 26.05 -21.20
N ILE A 108 9.41 26.22 -19.98
CA ILE A 108 9.26 25.14 -18.99
C ILE A 108 8.28 24.09 -19.51
N SER A 109 7.06 24.48 -19.90
CA SER A 109 6.03 23.55 -20.40
C SER A 109 6.45 22.87 -21.71
N ALA A 110 7.28 23.52 -22.55
CA ALA A 110 7.95 22.89 -23.70
C ALA A 110 9.02 21.86 -23.28
N THR A 111 9.84 22.18 -22.27
CA THR A 111 10.92 21.31 -21.80
C THR A 111 10.36 20.03 -21.17
N ASP A 112 9.36 20.14 -20.29
CA ASP A 112 8.75 18.98 -19.63
C ASP A 112 8.03 18.07 -20.63
N ALA A 113 7.31 18.66 -21.60
CA ALA A 113 6.69 17.92 -22.70
C ALA A 113 7.73 17.22 -23.59
N PHE A 114 8.86 17.86 -23.88
CA PHE A 114 9.94 17.27 -24.66
C PHE A 114 10.61 16.10 -23.92
N LEU A 115 10.84 16.23 -22.61
CA LEU A 115 11.39 15.14 -21.78
C LEU A 115 10.50 13.90 -21.79
N LEU A 116 9.17 14.07 -21.83
CA LEU A 116 8.21 12.96 -21.93
C LEU A 116 8.30 12.16 -23.23
N LEU A 117 8.68 12.78 -24.35
CA LEU A 117 8.83 12.07 -25.64
C LEU A 117 9.79 10.87 -25.54
N SER A 118 10.82 10.98 -24.68
CA SER A 118 11.80 9.92 -24.46
C SER A 118 11.20 8.63 -23.86
N ARG A 119 10.07 8.74 -23.15
CA ARG A 119 9.39 7.62 -22.49
C ARG A 119 8.49 6.82 -23.42
N VAL A 120 7.95 7.46 -24.47
CA VAL A 120 6.94 6.88 -25.38
C VAL A 120 7.37 5.52 -25.93
N PRO A 121 8.58 5.32 -26.52
CA PRO A 121 8.96 4.01 -27.06
C PRO A 121 9.04 2.90 -26.01
N GLY A 122 9.46 3.22 -24.79
CA GLY A 122 9.56 2.25 -23.69
C GLY A 122 8.21 1.84 -23.09
N ILE A 123 7.18 2.66 -23.29
CA ILE A 123 5.81 2.37 -22.85
C ILE A 123 5.11 1.43 -23.83
N TYR A 124 5.21 1.69 -25.14
CA TYR A 124 4.65 0.81 -26.17
C TYR A 124 5.33 -0.58 -26.19
N SER A 125 6.61 -0.69 -25.82
CA SER A 125 7.30 -1.98 -25.75
C SER A 125 6.81 -2.91 -24.61
N ARG A 126 5.91 -2.47 -23.73
CA ARG A 126 5.37 -3.29 -22.63
C ARG A 126 4.18 -4.13 -23.10
N SER A 127 4.26 -5.44 -22.90
CA SER A 127 3.16 -6.38 -23.14
C SER A 127 2.41 -6.70 -21.83
N PRO A 128 1.07 -6.87 -21.83
CA PRO A 128 0.17 -6.67 -22.96
C PRO A 128 -0.08 -5.17 -23.27
N PRO A 129 -0.59 -4.83 -24.47
CA PRO A 129 -1.12 -3.50 -24.77
C PRO A 129 -2.33 -3.17 -23.90
N ASP A 130 -2.32 -2.02 -23.25
CA ASP A 130 -3.38 -1.52 -22.37
C ASP A 130 -3.22 0.01 -22.18
N TRP A 131 -3.97 0.63 -21.30
CA TRP A 131 -3.62 1.96 -20.78
C TRP A 131 -2.31 1.92 -19.98
N ARG A 132 -1.47 2.93 -20.17
CA ARG A 132 -0.17 3.07 -19.51
C ARG A 132 0.09 4.52 -19.08
N ASP A 133 0.65 4.68 -17.89
CA ASP A 133 1.01 5.99 -17.34
C ASP A 133 2.32 6.49 -18.00
N LEU A 134 2.26 7.65 -18.67
CA LEU A 134 3.40 8.40 -19.22
C LEU A 134 4.09 9.24 -18.13
N TRP A 135 3.25 9.87 -17.32
CA TRP A 135 3.62 10.81 -16.27
C TRP A 135 2.74 10.53 -15.06
N ASP A 136 3.39 10.43 -13.90
CA ASP A 136 2.75 10.33 -12.60
C ASP A 136 3.42 11.38 -11.71
N ALA A 137 2.62 12.33 -11.26
CA ALA A 137 2.95 13.26 -10.19
C ALA A 137 1.82 13.19 -9.16
N HIS A 138 2.14 13.38 -7.87
CA HIS A 138 1.25 13.17 -6.71
C HIS A 138 -0.19 13.78 -6.80
N ASN A 139 -0.45 14.71 -7.72
CA ASN A 139 -1.79 15.25 -7.95
C ASN A 139 -2.28 15.18 -9.42
N THR A 140 -1.45 14.79 -10.39
CA THR A 140 -1.82 14.75 -11.83
C THR A 140 -1.11 13.63 -12.58
N MET A 141 -1.85 12.98 -13.48
CA MET A 141 -1.39 11.82 -14.25
C MET A 141 -1.71 11.97 -15.74
N THR A 142 -0.79 11.52 -16.60
CA THR A 142 -1.01 11.39 -18.05
C THR A 142 -1.02 9.92 -18.44
N GLY A 143 -2.12 9.44 -19.02
CA GLY A 143 -2.23 8.09 -19.58
C GLY A 143 -2.22 8.08 -21.11
N ILE A 144 -1.69 7.01 -21.71
CA ILE A 144 -1.79 6.73 -23.14
C ILE A 144 -2.23 5.28 -23.36
N GLN A 145 -3.08 5.05 -24.36
CA GLN A 145 -3.47 3.72 -24.77
C GLN A 145 -2.39 3.14 -25.69
N THR A 146 -1.78 2.02 -25.30
CA THR A 146 -0.78 1.33 -26.14
C THR A 146 -1.38 0.31 -27.11
N HIS A 147 -2.69 0.09 -27.04
CA HIS A 147 -3.43 -0.60 -28.10
C HIS A 147 -3.54 0.31 -29.33
N ILE A 148 -2.93 -0.10 -30.44
CA ILE A 148 -2.85 0.68 -31.68
C ILE A 148 -3.92 0.19 -32.65
N ASP A 149 -4.91 1.05 -32.95
CA ASP A 149 -5.87 0.84 -34.03
C ASP A 149 -5.50 1.71 -35.24
N GLY A 150 -4.57 1.20 -36.05
CA GLY A 150 -4.06 1.79 -37.29
C GLY A 150 -3.28 3.10 -37.11
N SER A 151 -4.00 4.22 -37.02
CA SER A 151 -3.45 5.58 -36.89
C SER A 151 -4.04 6.40 -35.74
N THR A 152 -4.97 5.81 -35.00
CA THR A 152 -5.66 6.44 -33.87
C THR A 152 -4.90 6.16 -32.59
N VAL A 153 -4.65 7.19 -31.80
CA VAL A 153 -4.06 7.11 -30.47
C VAL A 153 -4.95 7.86 -29.48
N LEU A 154 -5.29 7.20 -28.39
CA LEU A 154 -6.03 7.78 -27.28
C LEU A 154 -5.07 8.12 -26.14
N SER A 155 -5.20 9.33 -25.59
CA SER A 155 -4.52 9.77 -24.38
C SER A 155 -5.49 10.48 -23.44
N ILE A 156 -5.21 10.42 -22.14
CA ILE A 156 -6.04 11.06 -21.11
C ILE A 156 -5.18 11.76 -20.06
N SER A 157 -5.76 12.75 -19.39
CA SER A 157 -5.23 13.32 -18.16
C SER A 157 -6.15 12.98 -17.01
N VAL A 158 -5.61 12.74 -15.83
CA VAL A 158 -6.39 12.53 -14.59
C VAL A 158 -5.87 13.47 -13.52
N LEU A 159 -6.78 14.19 -12.86
CA LEU A 159 -6.50 15.08 -11.75
C LEU A 159 -6.90 14.40 -10.44
N SER A 160 -5.91 14.07 -9.59
CA SER A 160 -6.14 13.28 -8.37
C SER A 160 -6.97 14.02 -7.32
N GLN A 161 -7.14 15.34 -7.46
CA GLN A 161 -8.08 16.11 -6.65
C GLN A 161 -9.53 15.59 -6.75
N GLN A 162 -9.98 15.12 -7.92
CA GLN A 162 -11.33 14.53 -8.07
C GLN A 162 -11.51 13.29 -7.18
N ILE A 163 -10.43 12.54 -6.93
CA ILE A 163 -10.43 11.34 -6.07
C ILE A 163 -10.54 11.78 -4.60
N LYS A 164 -9.80 12.83 -4.19
CA LYS A 164 -9.94 13.45 -2.86
C LYS A 164 -11.36 13.97 -2.64
N ASP A 165 -11.91 14.72 -3.58
CA ASP A 165 -13.23 15.32 -3.49
C ASP A 165 -14.33 14.24 -3.39
N ALA A 166 -14.23 13.19 -4.21
CA ALA A 166 -15.13 12.04 -4.13
C ALA A 166 -15.03 11.31 -2.77
N PHE A 167 -13.83 11.12 -2.23
CA PHE A 167 -13.63 10.53 -0.91
C PHE A 167 -14.21 11.41 0.21
N HIS A 168 -13.95 12.72 0.20
CA HIS A 168 -14.54 13.67 1.15
C HIS A 168 -16.08 13.72 1.05
N TYR A 169 -16.63 13.70 -0.17
CA TYR A 169 -18.08 13.58 -0.39
C TYR A 169 -18.64 12.31 0.25
N GLN A 170 -17.98 11.15 0.09
CA GLN A 170 -18.41 9.91 0.75
C GLN A 170 -18.27 9.97 2.28
N LYS A 171 -17.27 10.67 2.82
CA LYS A 171 -17.14 10.87 4.27
C LYS A 171 -18.27 11.71 4.87
N CYS A 172 -18.82 12.66 4.11
CA CYS A 172 -19.96 13.46 4.54
C CYS A 172 -21.30 12.73 4.32
N ASN A 173 -21.52 12.21 3.11
CA ASN A 173 -22.83 11.79 2.62
C ASN A 173 -23.03 10.27 2.54
N GLY A 174 -21.94 9.50 2.41
CA GLY A 174 -21.96 8.06 2.15
C GLY A 174 -22.48 7.19 3.31
N LYS A 175 -22.35 5.86 3.14
CA LYS A 175 -22.73 4.85 4.14
C LYS A 175 -21.91 5.01 5.44
N SER A 176 -22.39 4.47 6.55
CA SER A 176 -21.78 4.65 7.88
C SER A 176 -20.29 4.31 7.95
N PHE A 177 -19.84 3.26 7.24
CA PHE A 177 -18.43 2.90 7.13
C PHE A 177 -17.61 3.91 6.33
N ALA A 178 -18.16 4.52 5.28
CA ALA A 178 -17.47 5.55 4.51
C ALA A 178 -17.20 6.79 5.37
N ARG A 179 -18.16 7.18 6.22
CA ARG A 179 -18.02 8.31 7.16
C ARG A 179 -16.91 8.12 8.18
N THR A 180 -16.70 6.89 8.64
CA THR A 180 -15.64 6.53 9.60
C THR A 180 -14.35 6.03 8.94
N ALA A 181 -14.27 6.04 7.61
CA ALA A 181 -13.10 5.56 6.89
C ALA A 181 -11.90 6.52 7.00
N PHE A 182 -10.71 5.93 7.06
CA PHE A 182 -9.42 6.62 7.03
C PHE A 182 -8.78 6.57 5.63
N GLY A 183 -9.42 5.86 4.70
CA GLY A 183 -8.93 5.67 3.35
C GLY A 183 -9.82 4.72 2.57
N TRP A 184 -9.45 4.49 1.32
CA TRP A 184 -10.12 3.54 0.44
C TRP A 184 -9.14 2.91 -0.56
N HIS A 185 -9.59 1.85 -1.20
CA HIS A 185 -8.92 1.21 -2.32
C HIS A 185 -9.98 0.84 -3.35
N GLY A 186 -9.80 1.29 -4.58
CA GLY A 186 -10.46 0.66 -5.71
C GLY A 186 -10.69 1.55 -6.92
N ILE A 187 -11.56 1.05 -7.79
CA ILE A 187 -11.75 1.56 -9.14
C ILE A 187 -12.73 2.73 -9.12
N ASN A 188 -12.20 3.95 -9.09
CA ASN A 188 -12.99 5.17 -9.13
C ASN A 188 -13.13 5.70 -10.57
N ARG A 189 -14.37 5.88 -11.03
CA ARG A 189 -14.66 6.56 -12.30
C ARG A 189 -14.56 8.06 -12.10
N VAL A 190 -13.58 8.67 -12.76
CA VAL A 190 -13.29 10.11 -12.73
C VAL A 190 -13.47 10.72 -14.12
N THR A 191 -13.74 12.02 -14.18
CA THR A 191 -13.88 12.73 -15.46
C THR A 191 -12.51 13.16 -15.96
N ALA A 192 -12.18 12.75 -17.17
CA ALA A 192 -10.91 13.03 -17.83
C ALA A 192 -11.13 13.70 -19.20
N PRO A 193 -10.28 14.66 -19.61
CA PRO A 193 -10.20 15.05 -21.01
C PRO A 193 -9.44 13.97 -21.80
N LEU A 194 -10.15 13.32 -22.70
CA LEU A 194 -9.64 12.37 -23.69
C LEU A 194 -9.28 13.13 -24.97
N LEU A 195 -8.01 13.04 -25.37
CA LEU A 195 -7.56 13.44 -26.69
C LEU A 195 -7.53 12.20 -27.60
N THR A 196 -8.30 12.29 -28.69
CA THR A 196 -8.22 11.35 -29.81
C THR A 196 -7.32 11.97 -30.88
N THR A 197 -6.12 11.44 -31.04
CA THR A 197 -5.13 11.91 -32.03
C THR A 197 -5.09 10.96 -33.22
N ILE A 198 -5.30 11.49 -34.43
CA ILE A 198 -5.26 10.74 -35.69
C ILE A 198 -4.30 11.45 -36.64
N CYS A 199 -3.19 10.80 -37.01
CA CYS A 199 -2.21 11.35 -37.95
C CYS A 199 -2.27 10.65 -39.31
N THR A 200 -2.54 11.41 -40.35
CA THR A 200 -2.48 10.99 -41.76
C THR A 200 -1.25 11.58 -42.44
N GLY A 201 -0.97 11.13 -43.68
CA GLY A 201 0.05 11.74 -44.54
C GLY A 201 -0.20 13.23 -44.82
N PRO A 202 0.67 13.89 -45.61
CA PRO A 202 0.50 15.31 -45.90
C PRO A 202 -0.85 15.57 -46.60
N SER A 203 -1.53 16.63 -46.17
CA SER A 203 -2.70 17.14 -46.87
C SER A 203 -2.27 17.91 -48.13
N GLU A 204 -3.20 18.17 -49.05
CA GLU A 204 -2.92 18.94 -50.29
C GLU A 204 -2.41 20.37 -49.99
N ASN A 205 -2.71 20.90 -48.80
CA ASN A 205 -2.23 22.19 -48.28
C ASN A 205 -1.13 22.00 -47.22
N GLY A 206 -0.25 21.02 -47.41
CA GLY A 206 0.79 20.65 -46.44
C GLY A 206 1.67 21.83 -46.00
N PRO A 207 2.17 21.82 -44.75
CA PRO A 207 2.92 22.95 -44.19
C PRO A 207 4.15 23.29 -45.05
N PRO A 208 4.38 24.57 -45.41
CA PRO A 208 5.43 24.97 -46.34
C PRO A 208 6.85 24.85 -45.75
N ASN A 209 6.97 24.61 -44.44
CA ASN A 209 8.22 24.65 -43.69
C ASN A 209 8.48 23.32 -42.95
N ASN A 210 9.75 23.05 -42.63
CA ASN A 210 10.21 21.88 -41.85
C ASN A 210 9.87 21.99 -40.34
N GLY A 211 8.70 22.55 -40.00
CA GLY A 211 8.30 22.97 -38.66
C GLY A 211 7.14 22.15 -38.06
N LEU A 212 6.66 22.60 -36.89
CA LEU A 212 5.35 22.25 -36.37
C LEU A 212 4.46 23.51 -36.48
N GLU A 213 3.21 23.37 -36.87
CA GLU A 213 2.25 24.47 -36.98
C GLU A 213 0.86 24.04 -36.52
N ILE A 214 0.09 24.96 -35.91
CA ILE A 214 -1.27 24.68 -35.42
C ILE A 214 -2.29 25.35 -36.33
N GLN A 215 -3.14 24.54 -36.96
CA GLN A 215 -4.26 25.00 -37.76
C GLN A 215 -5.57 24.82 -36.96
N HIS A 216 -6.25 25.94 -36.73
CA HIS A 216 -7.55 25.97 -36.06
C HIS A 216 -8.65 25.65 -37.08
N LEU A 217 -9.53 24.69 -36.75
CA LEU A 217 -10.62 24.24 -37.64
C LEU A 217 -11.95 25.00 -37.41
N GLY A 218 -11.96 26.00 -36.53
CA GLY A 218 -13.12 26.81 -36.18
C GLY A 218 -13.22 27.08 -34.67
N VAL A 219 -13.95 28.12 -34.26
CA VAL A 219 -14.08 28.51 -32.84
C VAL A 219 -14.95 27.52 -32.05
N ASP A 220 -15.98 26.96 -32.69
CA ASP A 220 -16.90 25.98 -32.08
C ASP A 220 -16.45 24.52 -32.28
N SER A 221 -15.23 24.30 -32.80
CA SER A 221 -14.70 22.96 -33.05
C SER A 221 -14.02 22.38 -31.82
N ALA A 222 -14.46 21.19 -31.39
CA ALA A 222 -13.72 20.37 -30.41
C ALA A 222 -12.45 19.71 -31.00
N THR A 223 -12.13 19.98 -32.28
CA THR A 223 -10.96 19.44 -32.99
C THR A 223 -10.08 20.57 -33.51
N PHE A 224 -8.77 20.44 -33.34
CA PHE A 224 -7.74 21.26 -34.00
C PHE A 224 -6.73 20.35 -34.72
N SER A 225 -5.93 20.89 -35.64
CA SER A 225 -4.92 20.14 -36.36
C SER A 225 -3.51 20.64 -36.10
N VAL A 226 -2.58 19.68 -35.98
CA VAL A 226 -1.14 19.89 -35.90
C VAL A 226 -0.54 19.47 -37.23
N LEU A 227 0.06 20.41 -37.94
CA LEU A 227 0.77 20.18 -39.19
C LEU A 227 2.24 19.90 -38.87
N VAL A 228 2.74 18.75 -39.34
CA VAL A 228 4.14 18.33 -39.19
C VAL A 228 4.82 18.45 -40.53
N GLY A 229 5.86 19.31 -40.58
CA GLY A 229 6.65 19.59 -41.77
C GLY A 229 7.32 18.38 -42.40
N PRO A 230 7.73 18.46 -43.67
CA PRO A 230 8.55 17.44 -44.29
C PRO A 230 9.96 17.40 -43.68
N SER A 231 10.63 16.25 -43.84
CA SER A 231 12.04 16.07 -43.49
C SER A 231 12.79 15.40 -44.64
N GLY A 232 13.45 16.22 -45.46
CA GLY A 232 14.20 15.76 -46.64
C GLY A 232 15.37 14.81 -46.32
N ASN A 233 15.92 14.84 -45.10
CA ASN A 233 16.97 13.92 -44.66
C ASN A 233 16.47 12.47 -44.47
N LEU A 234 15.16 12.26 -44.46
CA LEU A 234 14.52 10.98 -44.16
C LEU A 234 13.47 10.58 -45.19
N ASP A 235 13.29 11.31 -46.30
CA ASP A 235 12.18 11.09 -47.25
C ASP A 235 10.79 11.13 -46.58
N PHE A 236 10.65 11.90 -45.50
CA PHE A 236 9.38 12.09 -44.82
C PHE A 236 8.63 13.28 -45.41
N LEU A 237 7.47 13.04 -46.01
CA LEU A 237 6.70 14.05 -46.75
C LEU A 237 5.87 14.99 -45.85
N GLY A 238 5.87 14.79 -44.54
CA GLY A 238 5.01 15.50 -43.59
C GLY A 238 3.85 14.65 -43.07
N ALA A 239 3.12 15.17 -42.09
CA ALA A 239 1.90 14.56 -41.56
C ALA A 239 0.90 15.64 -41.12
N THR A 240 -0.39 15.32 -41.18
CA THR A 240 -1.46 16.13 -40.60
C THR A 240 -2.10 15.34 -39.46
N CYS A 241 -1.99 15.86 -38.24
CA CYS A 241 -2.50 15.23 -37.02
C CYS A 241 -3.73 15.97 -36.51
N ALA A 242 -4.91 15.38 -36.65
CA ALA A 242 -6.13 15.91 -36.04
C ALA A 242 -6.19 15.47 -34.57
N ILE A 243 -6.40 16.42 -33.67
CA ILE A 243 -6.57 16.19 -32.23
C ILE A 243 -8.00 16.61 -31.87
N THR A 244 -8.82 15.65 -31.47
CA THR A 244 -10.19 15.88 -31.00
C THR A 244 -10.25 15.76 -29.49
N VAL A 245 -10.74 16.82 -28.83
CA VAL A 245 -10.98 16.87 -27.39
C VAL A 245 -12.37 16.34 -27.07
N SER A 246 -12.46 15.46 -26.06
CA SER A 246 -13.71 14.98 -25.51
C SER A 246 -13.59 14.81 -24.00
N GLN A 247 -14.69 14.90 -23.26
CA GLN A 247 -14.72 14.51 -21.85
C GLN A 247 -15.32 13.12 -21.72
N VAL A 248 -14.69 12.29 -20.88
CA VAL A 248 -15.05 10.90 -20.67
C VAL A 248 -14.97 10.53 -19.20
N LEU A 249 -15.76 9.55 -18.77
CA LEU A 249 -15.52 8.85 -17.50
C LEU A 249 -14.51 7.73 -17.73
N VAL A 250 -13.39 7.78 -17.02
CA VAL A 250 -12.36 6.74 -17.00
C VAL A 250 -12.33 6.10 -15.61
N PRO A 251 -12.39 4.77 -15.50
CA PRO A 251 -12.07 4.09 -14.26
C PRO A 251 -10.55 4.15 -14.02
N VAL A 252 -10.18 4.70 -12.88
CA VAL A 252 -8.79 4.82 -12.40
C VAL A 252 -8.70 3.97 -11.14
N ASP A 253 -7.61 3.21 -10.99
CA ASP A 253 -7.36 2.46 -9.77
C ASP A 253 -6.74 3.41 -8.73
N THR A 254 -7.26 3.41 -7.50
CA THR A 254 -7.00 4.45 -6.52
C THR A 254 -6.80 3.91 -5.11
N TRP A 255 -5.84 4.46 -4.38
CA TRP A 255 -5.58 4.16 -2.98
C TRP A 255 -5.47 5.47 -2.20
N ILE A 256 -6.27 5.58 -1.14
CA ILE A 256 -6.06 6.55 -0.07
C ILE A 256 -5.77 5.70 1.16
N VAL A 257 -4.61 5.91 1.79
CA VAL A 257 -4.18 5.16 2.98
C VAL A 257 -3.86 6.16 4.09
N ASP A 258 -4.41 5.95 5.28
CA ASP A 258 -4.16 6.76 6.48
C ASP A 258 -4.38 8.28 6.27
N MET A 259 -5.43 8.63 5.51
CA MET A 259 -5.80 10.01 5.12
C MET A 259 -4.72 10.76 4.32
N GLN A 260 -3.75 10.06 3.74
CA GLN A 260 -2.73 10.65 2.86
C GLN A 260 -3.31 11.05 1.50
N ASP A 261 -2.51 11.75 0.69
CA ASP A 261 -2.86 12.03 -0.70
C ASP A 261 -3.11 10.72 -1.49
N PRO A 262 -4.06 10.73 -2.44
CA PRO A 262 -4.42 9.55 -3.21
C PRO A 262 -3.25 9.18 -4.12
N TRP A 263 -2.82 7.94 -4.03
CA TRP A 263 -2.08 7.32 -5.12
C TRP A 263 -3.07 6.78 -6.14
N ASN A 264 -2.79 6.98 -7.43
CA ASN A 264 -3.69 6.61 -8.51
C ASN A 264 -2.91 6.06 -9.70
N THR A 265 -3.53 5.19 -10.50
CA THR A 265 -2.95 4.68 -11.75
C THR A 265 -4.04 4.35 -12.76
N ILE A 266 -3.75 4.61 -14.03
CA ILE A 266 -4.59 4.16 -15.15
C ILE A 266 -4.08 2.79 -15.64
N CYS A 267 -2.83 2.42 -15.32
CA CYS A 267 -2.33 1.07 -15.53
C CYS A 267 -3.19 0.08 -14.74
N ASN A 268 -3.69 -0.94 -15.42
CA ASN A 268 -4.49 -1.96 -14.79
C ASN A 268 -3.69 -2.80 -13.76
N ILE A 269 -3.90 -2.54 -12.45
CA ILE A 269 -3.42 -3.37 -11.34
C ILE A 269 -4.53 -4.29 -10.80
N SER A 270 -5.76 -3.78 -10.63
CA SER A 270 -6.89 -4.53 -10.04
C SER A 270 -8.16 -4.62 -10.91
N ALA A 271 -8.12 -4.10 -12.14
CA ALA A 271 -9.25 -3.84 -13.04
C ALA A 271 -9.35 -4.83 -14.23
N PRO A 272 -10.41 -4.77 -15.06
CA PRO A 272 -10.41 -5.43 -16.38
C PRO A 272 -9.47 -4.72 -17.36
N ILE A 273 -8.81 -5.51 -18.22
CA ILE A 273 -7.91 -5.05 -19.29
C ILE A 273 -8.71 -4.18 -20.27
N MET A 274 -8.17 -3.02 -20.66
CA MET A 274 -8.82 -2.01 -21.51
C MET A 274 -10.17 -1.52 -20.95
N PRO A 275 -10.15 -0.70 -19.88
CA PRO A 275 -11.34 0.05 -19.49
C PRO A 275 -11.87 0.93 -20.63
N SER A 276 -13.13 0.70 -21.02
CA SER A 276 -13.84 1.55 -21.98
C SER A 276 -14.16 2.91 -21.36
N ALA A 277 -13.56 3.96 -21.89
CA ALA A 277 -13.90 5.34 -21.56
C ALA A 277 -15.34 5.64 -21.99
N LEU A 278 -16.18 6.12 -21.07
CA LEU A 278 -17.60 6.41 -21.34
C LEU A 278 -17.77 7.89 -21.73
N PRO A 279 -18.29 8.23 -22.92
CA PRO A 279 -18.38 9.61 -23.38
C PRO A 279 -19.41 10.44 -22.62
N ILE A 280 -19.02 11.66 -22.23
CA ILE A 280 -19.88 12.65 -21.58
C ILE A 280 -20.28 13.71 -22.62
N LYS A 281 -21.55 14.14 -22.62
CA LYS A 281 -22.06 15.14 -23.58
C LYS A 281 -21.75 16.58 -23.12
N THR A 282 -20.55 17.05 -23.43
CA THR A 282 -20.02 18.37 -23.02
C THR A 282 -19.63 19.27 -24.21
N GLY A 283 -20.40 19.23 -25.30
CA GLY A 283 -20.06 19.85 -26.60
C GLY A 283 -19.40 21.24 -26.54
N PRO A 284 -20.06 22.26 -25.96
CA PRO A 284 -19.49 23.62 -25.88
C PRO A 284 -18.20 23.71 -25.06
N ALA A 285 -18.12 23.00 -23.94
CA ALA A 285 -16.92 22.99 -23.09
C ALA A 285 -15.74 22.33 -23.81
N ASN A 286 -15.98 21.27 -24.59
CA ASN A 286 -14.93 20.59 -25.35
C ASN A 286 -14.34 21.50 -26.45
N ALA A 287 -15.17 22.31 -27.11
CA ALA A 287 -14.71 23.32 -28.06
C ALA A 287 -13.84 24.40 -27.39
N LEU A 288 -14.27 24.90 -26.22
CA LEU A 288 -13.48 25.87 -25.45
C LEU A 288 -12.12 25.29 -25.02
N ILE A 289 -12.09 24.07 -24.50
CA ILE A 289 -10.85 23.38 -24.10
C ILE A 289 -9.96 23.14 -25.32
N ALA A 290 -10.51 22.73 -26.47
CA ALA A 290 -9.77 22.54 -27.71
C ALA A 290 -9.13 23.84 -28.22
N SER A 291 -9.88 24.94 -28.25
CA SER A 291 -9.39 26.26 -28.66
C SER A 291 -8.29 26.80 -27.74
N ARG A 292 -8.48 26.65 -26.42
CA ARG A 292 -7.49 27.05 -25.41
C ARG A 292 -6.21 26.20 -25.49
N LEU A 293 -6.35 24.87 -25.61
CA LEU A 293 -5.22 23.96 -25.81
C LEU A 293 -4.47 24.26 -27.12
N ALA A 294 -5.17 24.50 -28.22
CA ALA A 294 -4.55 24.85 -29.50
C ALA A 294 -3.76 26.16 -29.42
N THR A 295 -4.30 27.16 -28.70
CA THR A 295 -3.63 28.46 -28.46
C THR A 295 -2.35 28.28 -27.62
N HIS A 296 -2.44 27.57 -26.48
CA HIS A 296 -1.28 27.29 -25.63
C HIS A 296 -0.24 26.42 -26.33
N PHE A 297 -0.68 25.40 -27.07
CA PHE A 297 0.22 24.51 -27.81
C PHE A 297 0.95 25.24 -28.95
N ALA A 298 0.30 26.23 -29.59
CA ALA A 298 0.97 27.12 -30.55
C ALA A 298 2.05 27.99 -29.88
N ALA A 299 1.83 28.45 -28.64
CA ALA A 299 2.80 29.26 -27.89
C ALA A 299 4.07 28.50 -27.50
N ILE A 300 4.00 27.19 -27.21
CA ILE A 300 5.18 26.39 -26.83
C ILE A 300 6.02 25.90 -28.02
N ILE A 301 5.47 25.87 -29.24
CA ILE A 301 6.16 25.36 -30.45
C ILE A 301 7.51 26.03 -30.73
N PRO A 302 7.65 27.38 -30.67
CA PRO A 302 8.94 28.04 -30.86
C PRO A 302 10.03 27.54 -29.88
N ASN A 303 9.66 27.28 -28.63
CA ASN A 303 10.56 26.72 -27.62
C ASN A 303 10.91 25.25 -27.90
N LEU A 304 9.94 24.44 -28.34
CA LEU A 304 10.20 23.06 -28.78
C LEU A 304 11.19 22.99 -29.97
N HIS A 305 11.13 23.95 -30.90
CA HIS A 305 12.15 24.11 -31.94
C HIS A 305 13.51 24.52 -31.36
N GLY A 306 13.52 25.48 -30.43
CA GLY A 306 14.72 25.98 -29.76
C GLY A 306 15.50 24.95 -28.94
N LEU A 307 14.83 23.92 -28.41
CA LEU A 307 15.45 22.78 -27.71
C LEU A 307 16.27 21.88 -28.64
N VAL A 308 15.93 21.80 -29.94
CA VAL A 308 16.54 20.87 -30.91
C VAL A 308 17.29 21.63 -32.02
N ARG A 309 18.21 22.52 -31.61
CA ARG A 309 18.85 23.54 -32.46
C ARG A 309 19.44 23.06 -33.79
N ASN A 310 20.05 21.88 -33.84
CA ASN A 310 20.84 21.45 -35.00
C ASN A 310 20.09 20.56 -36.00
N SER A 311 19.03 19.88 -35.55
CA SER A 311 18.27 18.91 -36.37
C SER A 311 16.78 19.26 -36.53
N GLY A 312 16.26 20.17 -35.71
CA GLY A 312 14.83 20.45 -35.62
C GLY A 312 14.04 19.33 -34.94
N ILE A 313 12.93 19.70 -34.31
CA ILE A 313 12.01 18.75 -33.64
C ILE A 313 11.44 17.71 -34.62
N VAL A 314 11.15 18.11 -35.87
CA VAL A 314 10.56 17.24 -36.89
C VAL A 314 11.47 16.04 -37.19
N LEU A 315 12.78 16.23 -37.39
CA LEU A 315 13.70 15.11 -37.62
C LEU A 315 13.70 14.14 -36.43
N HIS A 316 13.69 14.67 -35.20
CA HIS A 316 13.68 13.85 -33.99
C HIS A 316 12.39 13.03 -33.87
N LEU A 317 11.23 13.65 -34.10
CA LEU A 317 9.93 12.98 -34.13
C LEU A 317 9.87 11.91 -35.23
N THR A 318 10.35 12.19 -36.44
CA THR A 318 10.37 11.21 -37.54
C THR A 318 11.27 10.01 -37.22
N LEU A 319 12.46 10.22 -36.62
CA LEU A 319 13.33 9.12 -36.18
C LEU A 319 12.67 8.27 -35.09
N ALA A 320 12.04 8.91 -34.10
CA ALA A 320 11.35 8.22 -33.02
C ALA A 320 10.14 7.43 -33.52
N ALA A 321 9.34 8.01 -34.43
CA ALA A 321 8.22 7.36 -35.10
C ALA A 321 8.66 6.16 -35.94
N ARG A 322 9.74 6.27 -36.71
CA ARG A 322 10.30 5.13 -37.47
C ARG A 322 10.75 3.99 -36.58
N ARG A 323 11.42 4.31 -35.47
CA ARG A 323 11.82 3.31 -34.47
C ARG A 323 10.60 2.63 -33.87
N LEU A 324 9.58 3.40 -33.51
CA LEU A 324 8.33 2.88 -32.94
C LEU A 324 7.58 1.98 -33.93
N LYS A 325 7.45 2.39 -35.19
CA LYS A 325 6.86 1.62 -36.30
C LYS A 325 7.63 0.32 -36.57
N TYR A 326 8.96 0.36 -36.53
CA TYR A 326 9.79 -0.84 -36.67
C TYR A 326 9.59 -1.83 -35.51
N GLN A 327 9.34 -1.33 -34.30
CA GLN A 327 9.02 -2.16 -33.13
C GLN A 327 7.56 -2.66 -33.14
N HIS A 328 6.63 -1.91 -33.74
CA HIS A 328 5.19 -2.20 -33.74
C HIS A 328 4.60 -2.06 -35.16
N SER A 329 4.47 -3.20 -35.85
CA SER A 329 3.92 -3.31 -37.22
C SER A 329 2.46 -2.87 -37.39
N ASN A 330 1.75 -2.58 -36.29
CA ASN A 330 0.36 -2.13 -36.31
C ASN A 330 0.21 -0.67 -36.82
N PHE A 331 1.29 0.13 -36.80
CA PHE A 331 1.28 1.46 -37.38
C PHE A 331 1.36 1.39 -38.91
N THR A 332 0.31 1.86 -39.58
CA THR A 332 0.16 1.76 -41.05
C THR A 332 1.17 2.61 -41.84
N SER A 333 1.69 3.67 -41.25
CA SER A 333 2.58 4.64 -41.91
C SER A 333 3.51 5.33 -40.91
N ASP A 334 4.53 6.04 -41.42
CA ASP A 334 5.42 6.87 -40.58
C ASP A 334 4.64 8.01 -39.92
N ALA A 335 3.64 8.57 -40.63
CA ALA A 335 2.71 9.56 -40.10
C ALA A 335 1.85 9.00 -38.95
N ALA A 336 1.29 7.80 -39.11
CA ALA A 336 0.55 7.12 -38.04
C ALA A 336 1.41 6.91 -36.78
N ALA A 337 2.70 6.58 -36.95
CA ALA A 337 3.64 6.40 -35.84
C ALA A 337 4.11 7.71 -35.19
N ILE A 338 3.77 8.88 -35.75
CA ILE A 338 3.97 10.19 -35.10
C ILE A 338 2.84 10.51 -34.11
N ALA A 339 1.64 9.93 -34.27
CA ALA A 339 0.49 10.18 -33.42
C ALA A 339 0.76 10.02 -31.90
N PRO A 340 1.48 8.99 -31.42
CA PRO A 340 1.80 8.85 -30.00
C PRO A 340 2.62 10.01 -29.42
N PHE A 341 3.52 10.59 -30.22
CA PHE A 341 4.38 11.69 -29.77
C PHE A 341 3.60 13.00 -29.72
N ILE A 342 2.79 13.28 -30.74
CA ILE A 342 1.91 14.47 -30.77
C ILE A 342 0.83 14.40 -29.68
N ALA A 343 0.21 13.23 -29.48
CA ALA A 343 -0.72 12.98 -28.38
C ALA A 343 -0.04 13.23 -27.02
N THR A 344 1.18 12.72 -26.82
CA THR A 344 1.94 12.94 -25.57
C THR A 344 2.22 14.43 -25.31
N LEU A 345 2.64 15.19 -26.32
CA LEU A 345 2.90 16.63 -26.18
C LEU A 345 1.64 17.40 -25.79
N ALA A 346 0.53 17.18 -26.52
CA ALA A 346 -0.73 17.89 -26.30
C ALA A 346 -1.40 17.48 -24.97
N GLN A 347 -1.42 16.17 -24.65
CA GLN A 347 -2.01 15.68 -23.41
C GLN A 347 -1.24 16.18 -22.19
N HIS A 348 0.09 16.28 -22.26
CA HIS A 348 0.87 16.77 -21.13
C HIS A 348 0.49 18.21 -20.75
N GLN A 349 0.22 19.08 -21.72
CA GLN A 349 -0.27 20.44 -21.44
C GLN A 349 -1.59 20.42 -20.68
N LEU A 350 -2.52 19.52 -21.01
CA LEU A 350 -3.75 19.36 -20.21
C LEU A 350 -3.47 18.83 -18.81
N THR A 351 -2.45 17.99 -18.61
CA THR A 351 -2.06 17.46 -17.29
C THR A 351 -1.37 18.50 -16.40
N THR A 352 -0.67 19.50 -16.96
CA THR A 352 -0.06 20.58 -16.17
C THR A 352 -1.03 21.73 -15.86
N ALA A 353 -2.07 21.89 -16.68
CA ALA A 353 -3.08 22.93 -16.53
C ALA A 353 -3.90 22.83 -15.23
N SER A 354 -4.36 23.99 -14.75
CA SER A 354 -5.40 24.15 -13.74
C SER A 354 -6.78 23.91 -14.36
N TRP A 355 -7.62 23.07 -13.74
CA TRP A 355 -8.97 22.77 -14.25
C TRP A 355 -10.05 23.36 -13.35
N THR A 356 -10.97 24.12 -13.93
CA THR A 356 -12.21 24.52 -13.26
C THR A 356 -13.27 23.46 -13.51
N MET A 357 -13.70 22.80 -12.44
CA MET A 357 -14.68 21.72 -12.49
C MET A 357 -15.96 22.13 -11.75
N ARG A 358 -17.10 21.69 -12.29
CA ARG A 358 -18.42 21.88 -11.73
C ARG A 358 -19.06 20.54 -11.44
N ALA A 359 -19.63 20.39 -10.24
CA ALA A 359 -20.52 19.28 -9.94
C ALA A 359 -21.85 19.46 -10.67
N ASP A 360 -22.25 18.45 -11.44
CA ASP A 360 -23.64 18.26 -11.84
C ASP A 360 -24.42 17.67 -10.64
N ASN A 361 -25.48 18.36 -10.25
CA ASN A 361 -26.30 18.00 -9.09
C ASN A 361 -27.30 16.89 -9.41
N ASP A 362 -27.65 16.71 -10.69
CA ASP A 362 -28.73 15.81 -11.12
C ASP A 362 -28.21 14.42 -11.51
N THR A 363 -26.90 14.25 -11.72
CA THR A 363 -26.31 12.97 -12.11
C THR A 363 -25.24 12.46 -11.13
N LEU A 364 -25.40 11.19 -10.74
CA LEU A 364 -24.46 10.47 -9.87
C LEU A 364 -23.71 9.40 -10.67
N ILE A 365 -22.38 9.41 -10.60
CA ILE A 365 -21.52 8.34 -11.13
C ILE A 365 -21.46 7.22 -10.10
N SER A 366 -21.69 5.98 -10.56
CA SER A 366 -21.37 4.78 -9.78
C SER A 366 -19.93 4.31 -10.03
N SER A 367 -19.16 4.15 -8.95
CA SER A 367 -17.80 3.57 -8.98
C SER A 367 -17.75 2.30 -8.14
N ALA A 368 -17.15 1.23 -8.67
CA ALA A 368 -17.08 -0.09 -8.04
C ALA A 368 -16.00 -0.97 -8.72
N PRO A 369 -15.41 -1.94 -7.99
CA PRO A 369 -15.58 -2.17 -6.55
C PRO A 369 -14.67 -1.26 -5.71
N MET A 370 -15.14 -0.91 -4.51
CA MET A 370 -14.45 -0.06 -3.54
C MET A 370 -14.33 -0.76 -2.18
N GLN A 371 -13.13 -0.78 -1.62
CA GLN A 371 -12.83 -1.23 -0.27
C GLN A 371 -12.49 -0.04 0.62
N TRP A 372 -12.92 -0.08 1.87
CA TRP A 372 -12.77 0.98 2.85
C TRP A 372 -11.72 0.62 3.89
N GLN A 373 -10.80 1.55 4.15
CA GLN A 373 -9.88 1.42 5.26
C GLN A 373 -10.58 1.88 6.55
N LEU A 374 -10.88 0.92 7.42
CA LEU A 374 -11.53 1.15 8.71
C LEU A 374 -10.59 0.75 9.86
N TYR A 375 -10.68 1.44 10.99
CA TYR A 375 -10.17 0.91 12.25
C TYR A 375 -11.27 0.12 12.96
N GLY A 376 -11.00 -1.16 13.22
CA GLY A 376 -11.92 -2.05 13.93
C GLY A 376 -11.20 -2.93 14.93
N SER A 377 -11.67 -2.92 16.17
CA SER A 377 -11.37 -3.97 17.14
C SER A 377 -12.04 -5.29 16.73
N GLY A 378 -11.43 -6.41 17.10
CA GLY A 378 -11.95 -7.75 16.84
C GLY A 378 -10.86 -8.72 16.33
N PRO A 379 -11.22 -10.00 16.17
CA PRO A 379 -10.34 -11.00 15.55
C PRO A 379 -10.08 -10.66 14.07
N ARG A 380 -8.82 -10.77 13.64
CA ARG A 380 -8.35 -10.66 12.25
C ARG A 380 -8.29 -12.02 11.56
N LEU A 381 -8.00 -13.09 12.31
CA LEU A 381 -7.79 -14.42 11.76
C LEU A 381 -8.79 -15.43 12.35
N LYS A 382 -9.17 -16.45 11.56
CA LYS A 382 -10.15 -17.47 11.98
C LYS A 382 -9.73 -18.22 13.25
N TRP A 383 -8.42 -18.32 13.54
CA TRP A 383 -7.93 -18.93 14.78
C TRP A 383 -8.10 -18.02 16.01
N GLU A 384 -8.07 -16.70 15.86
CA GLU A 384 -8.32 -15.77 16.98
C GLU A 384 -9.76 -15.95 17.50
N TRP A 385 -10.74 -16.13 16.59
CA TRP A 385 -12.11 -16.55 16.94
C TRP A 385 -12.17 -17.91 17.67
N ALA A 386 -11.36 -18.89 17.23
CA ALA A 386 -11.32 -20.21 17.86
C ALA A 386 -10.77 -20.13 19.30
N ILE A 387 -9.69 -19.38 19.53
CA ILE A 387 -9.15 -19.15 20.88
C ILE A 387 -10.18 -18.47 21.78
N MET A 388 -10.84 -17.40 21.31
CA MET A 388 -11.86 -16.72 22.10
C MET A 388 -13.06 -17.62 22.44
N THR A 389 -13.44 -18.52 21.52
CA THR A 389 -14.49 -19.53 21.77
C THR A 389 -14.07 -20.53 22.84
N VAL A 390 -12.84 -21.08 22.75
CA VAL A 390 -12.30 -22.02 23.74
C VAL A 390 -12.17 -21.35 25.12
N LEU A 391 -11.73 -20.09 25.16
CA LEU A 391 -11.61 -19.28 26.38
C LEU A 391 -12.97 -19.06 27.04
N MET A 392 -14.00 -18.69 26.27
CA MET A 392 -15.39 -18.58 26.75
C MET A 392 -15.90 -19.88 27.37
N ILE A 393 -15.65 -21.03 26.71
CA ILE A 393 -16.05 -22.35 27.24
C ILE A 393 -15.32 -22.65 28.57
N LEU A 394 -14.00 -22.39 28.65
CA LEU A 394 -13.22 -22.58 29.88
C LEU A 394 -13.73 -21.70 31.03
N LEU A 395 -14.05 -20.42 30.77
CA LEU A 395 -14.60 -19.52 31.78
C LEU A 395 -15.99 -19.97 32.24
N ILE A 396 -16.87 -20.41 31.33
CA ILE A 396 -18.19 -20.95 31.69
C ILE A 396 -18.05 -22.22 32.54
N VAL A 397 -17.12 -23.13 32.20
CA VAL A 397 -16.84 -24.34 32.99
C VAL A 397 -16.30 -23.98 34.38
N MET A 398 -15.34 -23.06 34.48
CA MET A 398 -14.82 -22.61 35.79
C MET A 398 -15.89 -21.89 36.61
N ALA A 399 -16.69 -21.00 36.02
CA ALA A 399 -17.79 -20.32 36.69
C ALA A 399 -18.85 -21.33 37.20
N LYS A 400 -19.18 -22.34 36.39
CA LYS A 400 -20.07 -23.44 36.80
C LYS A 400 -19.47 -24.26 37.95
N GLN A 401 -18.17 -24.57 37.92
CA GLN A 401 -17.51 -25.28 39.01
C GLN A 401 -17.50 -24.45 40.31
N VAL A 402 -17.18 -23.15 40.24
CA VAL A 402 -17.25 -22.22 41.37
C VAL A 402 -18.67 -22.11 41.92
N LEU A 403 -19.68 -22.03 41.06
CA LEU A 403 -21.09 -21.98 41.45
C LEU A 403 -21.54 -23.28 42.12
N LEU A 404 -21.20 -24.45 41.56
CA LEU A 404 -21.48 -25.76 42.15
C LEU A 404 -20.78 -25.92 43.52
N LEU A 405 -19.54 -25.46 43.62
CA LEU A 405 -18.81 -25.40 44.89
C LEU A 405 -19.56 -24.53 45.91
N ILE A 406 -19.96 -23.30 45.55
CA ILE A 406 -20.67 -22.39 46.47
C ILE A 406 -22.03 -22.96 46.91
N ILE A 407 -22.84 -23.46 45.97
CA ILE A 407 -24.20 -23.97 46.24
C ILE A 407 -24.15 -25.25 47.08
N TYR A 408 -23.38 -26.25 46.64
CA TYR A 408 -23.41 -27.59 47.24
C TYR A 408 -22.37 -27.79 48.35
N ARG A 409 -21.50 -26.80 48.60
CA ARG A 409 -20.41 -26.83 49.62
C ARG A 409 -19.61 -28.13 49.59
N ILE A 410 -19.34 -28.65 48.39
CA ILE A 410 -18.77 -29.99 48.17
C ILE A 410 -17.36 -30.03 48.76
N GLN A 411 -17.21 -30.58 49.96
CA GLN A 411 -15.88 -30.86 50.49
C GLN A 411 -15.14 -31.79 49.52
N PRO A 412 -13.86 -31.52 49.20
CA PRO A 412 -13.08 -32.46 48.40
C PRO A 412 -13.11 -33.82 49.12
N GLY A 413 -13.56 -34.86 48.42
CA GLY A 413 -13.66 -36.19 49.00
C GLY A 413 -12.28 -36.63 49.51
N SER A 414 -12.24 -37.21 50.71
CA SER A 414 -10.97 -37.53 51.41
C SER A 414 -10.05 -38.49 50.66
N TRP A 415 -10.50 -39.09 49.55
CA TRP A 415 -9.71 -39.87 48.60
C TRP A 415 -8.77 -39.03 47.72
N LEU A 416 -9.02 -37.72 47.54
CA LEU A 416 -8.13 -36.77 46.84
C LEU A 416 -7.00 -36.23 47.72
N GLU A 417 -7.04 -36.48 49.03
CA GLU A 417 -5.95 -36.13 49.94
C GLU A 417 -4.75 -37.08 49.75
N PRO A 418 -3.50 -36.69 50.07
CA PRO A 418 -2.35 -37.61 50.01
C PRO A 418 -2.56 -38.89 50.83
N GLY A 419 -3.20 -38.79 52.00
CA GLY A 419 -3.60 -39.95 52.81
C GLY A 419 -4.76 -40.76 52.22
N GLY A 420 -5.58 -40.14 51.38
CA GLY A 420 -6.63 -40.78 50.59
C GLY A 420 -6.06 -41.58 49.42
N LEU A 421 -5.18 -40.94 48.64
CA LEU A 421 -4.39 -41.55 47.56
C LEU A 421 -3.53 -42.71 48.06
N LEU A 422 -2.88 -42.56 49.22
CA LEU A 422 -2.17 -43.67 49.88
C LEU A 422 -3.13 -44.77 50.33
N ARG A 423 -4.33 -44.44 50.83
CA ARG A 423 -5.36 -45.43 51.18
C ARG A 423 -5.95 -46.16 49.98
N THR A 424 -6.10 -45.51 48.82
CA THR A 424 -6.56 -46.16 47.59
C THR A 424 -5.45 -47.00 46.97
N ALA A 425 -4.20 -46.52 46.92
CA ALA A 425 -3.03 -47.30 46.51
C ALA A 425 -2.80 -48.54 47.40
N HIS A 426 -3.03 -48.42 48.71
CA HIS A 426 -2.98 -49.55 49.64
C HIS A 426 -4.22 -50.47 49.57
N LYS A 427 -5.30 -50.04 48.91
CA LYS A 427 -6.53 -50.82 48.71
C LYS A 427 -6.70 -51.42 47.32
N THR A 428 -5.84 -51.10 46.36
CA THR A 428 -5.74 -51.82 45.08
C THR A 428 -5.16 -53.22 45.33
N PRO A 429 -5.94 -54.32 45.24
CA PRO A 429 -5.43 -55.67 45.42
C PRO A 429 -4.89 -56.18 44.07
N GLN A 430 -3.72 -56.82 44.11
CA GLN A 430 -3.30 -57.87 43.18
C GLN A 430 -3.54 -57.61 41.67
N LEU A 431 -2.58 -56.92 41.04
CA LEU A 431 -2.37 -57.03 39.58
C LEU A 431 -0.88 -57.16 39.19
N LEU A 432 -0.04 -57.62 40.13
CA LEU A 432 1.24 -58.25 39.86
C LEU A 432 1.34 -59.55 40.66
N ASP A 433 0.62 -60.57 40.19
CA ASP A 433 1.01 -61.95 40.48
C ASP A 433 2.23 -62.30 39.62
N SER A 434 3.13 -63.12 40.18
CA SER A 434 4.41 -63.56 39.61
C SER A 434 5.48 -62.46 39.37
N VAL A 435 6.42 -62.30 40.31
CA VAL A 435 7.78 -62.87 40.18
C VAL A 435 8.34 -63.19 41.57
N GLY A 436 8.74 -64.45 41.78
CA GLY A 436 9.91 -64.84 42.59
C GLY A 436 9.93 -64.59 44.11
N HIS A 437 9.77 -65.66 44.89
CA HIS A 437 10.25 -65.70 46.27
C HIS A 437 11.76 -65.40 46.37
N VAL A 438 12.17 -64.50 47.26
CA VAL A 438 13.52 -64.50 47.86
C VAL A 438 13.42 -64.25 49.37
N TYR A 439 13.73 -65.32 50.11
CA TYR A 439 14.15 -65.46 51.50
C TYR A 439 13.81 -64.40 52.58
N SER A 440 13.28 -64.94 53.68
CA SER A 440 13.22 -64.34 55.02
C SER A 440 14.58 -63.96 55.59
N ALA A 441 14.69 -62.80 56.25
CA ALA A 441 15.76 -62.50 57.20
C ALA A 441 15.27 -61.62 58.38
N HIS A 442 15.44 -62.18 59.59
CA HIS A 442 15.57 -61.63 60.95
C HIS A 442 15.02 -60.24 61.37
N PRO A 443 14.48 -60.13 62.61
CA PRO A 443 14.18 -58.85 63.25
C PRO A 443 15.46 -58.22 63.83
N GLY A 444 16.09 -57.31 63.08
CA GLY A 444 17.29 -56.57 63.49
C GLY A 444 17.19 -55.07 63.18
N THR A 445 17.57 -54.27 64.17
CA THR A 445 18.04 -52.86 64.08
C THR A 445 17.42 -51.92 63.03
N ARG A 446 16.60 -50.98 63.53
CA ARG A 446 15.97 -49.87 62.80
C ARG A 446 16.94 -48.77 62.31
N GLU A 447 18.24 -49.07 62.27
CA GLU A 447 19.34 -48.09 62.12
C GLU A 447 20.21 -48.35 60.87
N ASP A 448 20.19 -49.54 60.29
CA ASP A 448 21.01 -49.88 59.11
C ASP A 448 20.43 -49.40 57.76
N VAL A 449 19.15 -49.00 57.73
CA VAL A 449 18.51 -48.42 56.52
C VAL A 449 18.92 -46.96 56.29
N ALA A 450 19.52 -46.29 57.28
CA ALA A 450 19.94 -44.89 57.19
C ALA A 450 21.33 -44.68 56.55
N ARG A 451 21.97 -45.71 55.99
CA ARG A 451 23.32 -45.63 55.39
C ARG A 451 23.47 -46.17 53.96
N TYR A 452 22.36 -46.50 53.30
CA TYR A 452 22.37 -46.76 51.87
C TYR A 452 21.62 -45.66 51.10
N THR A 453 22.41 -44.74 50.56
CA THR A 453 22.16 -43.94 49.32
C THR A 453 20.87 -43.11 49.29
N ASP A 454 20.87 -41.78 49.36
CA ASP A 454 21.97 -40.80 49.29
C ASP A 454 22.87 -40.92 48.04
N ASP A 455 22.23 -41.10 46.88
CA ASP A 455 22.81 -40.79 45.55
C ASP A 455 22.04 -39.61 44.93
N ALA A 456 22.41 -38.40 45.33
CA ALA A 456 21.86 -37.17 44.75
C ALA A 456 22.59 -36.81 43.45
N VAL A 457 21.90 -36.85 42.32
CA VAL A 457 22.35 -36.16 41.10
C VAL A 457 22.31 -34.65 41.37
N ARG A 458 23.50 -34.06 41.58
CA ARG A 458 23.66 -32.62 41.73
C ARG A 458 23.77 -31.96 40.36
N PHE A 459 22.89 -31.01 40.08
CA PHE A 459 23.11 -30.02 39.03
C PHE A 459 23.91 -28.86 39.61
N GLU A 460 24.95 -28.41 38.91
CA GLU A 460 25.73 -27.23 39.26
C GLU A 460 25.38 -26.11 38.28
N ILE A 461 24.93 -24.96 38.80
CA ILE A 461 24.64 -23.78 38.00
C ILE A 461 25.95 -23.01 37.82
N ARG A 462 26.43 -22.90 36.58
CA ARG A 462 27.50 -21.96 36.24
C ARG A 462 26.90 -20.66 35.75
N GLU A 463 27.03 -19.61 36.55
CA GLU A 463 26.86 -18.25 36.08
C GLU A 463 28.12 -17.82 35.32
N THR A 464 28.00 -17.69 34.00
CA THR A 464 28.90 -16.87 33.19
C THR A 464 28.14 -15.61 32.81
N ASN A 465 28.71 -14.44 33.12
CA ASN A 465 28.09 -13.17 32.81
C ASN A 465 27.72 -13.09 31.32
N GLU A 466 26.51 -12.60 31.05
CA GLU A 466 25.96 -12.30 29.71
C GLU A 466 25.47 -13.47 28.82
N GLN A 467 24.84 -14.51 29.40
CA GLN A 467 23.63 -15.17 28.82
C GLN A 467 22.92 -16.11 29.80
N TRP A 468 21.70 -16.56 29.47
CA TRP A 468 20.83 -17.37 30.36
C TRP A 468 21.47 -18.72 30.76
N PRO A 469 21.22 -19.23 31.98
CA PRO A 469 21.91 -20.42 32.49
C PRO A 469 21.46 -21.72 31.80
N GLU A 470 22.41 -22.48 31.25
CA GLU A 470 22.20 -23.86 30.80
C GLU A 470 22.40 -24.87 31.93
N LEU A 471 21.54 -25.91 31.95
CA LEU A 471 21.67 -27.07 32.82
C LEU A 471 22.49 -28.16 32.11
N VAL A 472 23.69 -28.45 32.61
CA VAL A 472 24.55 -29.53 32.09
C VAL A 472 24.57 -30.70 33.07
N GLU A 473 24.32 -31.91 32.57
CA GLU A 473 24.30 -33.14 33.37
C GLU A 473 25.71 -33.73 33.55
N CYS A 474 26.17 -33.81 34.80
CA CYS A 474 27.45 -34.43 35.14
C CYS A 474 27.37 -35.97 35.10
N ARG A 475 27.96 -36.60 34.08
CA ARG A 475 28.09 -38.07 34.05
C ARG A 475 29.12 -38.56 35.08
N PRO A 476 28.81 -39.62 35.87
CA PRO A 476 29.76 -40.18 36.83
C PRO A 476 30.91 -40.90 36.12
N VAL A 477 32.14 -40.67 36.61
CA VAL A 477 33.36 -41.34 36.14
C VAL A 477 33.45 -42.73 36.78
N VAL A 478 33.56 -43.78 35.97
CA VAL A 478 33.72 -45.16 36.44
C VAL A 478 35.13 -45.35 37.04
N PRO A 479 35.27 -45.74 38.32
CA PRO A 479 36.57 -46.02 38.92
C PRO A 479 37.09 -47.40 38.46
N LYS A 480 38.19 -47.42 37.70
CA LYS A 480 38.94 -48.65 37.42
C LYS A 480 39.83 -49.03 38.61
N ARG A 481 39.84 -50.32 38.94
CA ARG A 481 40.62 -50.90 40.05
C ARG A 481 42.09 -51.14 39.65
N ASP A 482 42.99 -50.65 40.50
CA ASP A 482 44.41 -50.96 40.69
C ASP A 482 45.30 -51.48 39.54
N THR A 483 46.43 -50.80 39.32
CA THR A 483 47.75 -51.48 39.31
C THR A 483 48.90 -50.52 39.62
N LYS A 484 49.91 -50.99 40.36
CA LYS A 484 51.12 -50.23 40.75
C LYS A 484 52.03 -49.93 39.56
N LYS A 485 52.62 -48.72 39.48
CA LYS A 485 54.10 -48.50 39.41
C LYS A 485 54.55 -47.01 39.32
N LYS A 486 55.43 -46.64 40.26
CA LYS A 486 56.63 -45.77 40.17
C LYS A 486 56.75 -44.61 39.14
N LYS A 487 57.17 -43.46 39.70
CA LYS A 487 58.27 -42.51 39.31
C LYS A 487 57.99 -41.21 38.48
N VAL A 488 58.22 -40.08 39.17
CA VAL A 488 59.21 -38.99 38.87
C VAL A 488 58.86 -37.80 37.95
N SER A 489 58.94 -36.58 38.55
CA SER A 489 59.25 -35.25 37.94
C SER A 489 58.21 -34.63 36.98
N LYS A 490 58.19 -33.32 36.65
CA LYS A 490 58.77 -32.06 37.20
C LYS A 490 58.03 -30.87 36.53
N GLY A 491 57.77 -29.77 37.25
CA GLY A 491 58.02 -28.40 36.72
C GLY A 491 56.91 -27.54 36.07
N ILE A 492 56.84 -26.30 36.58
CA ILE A 492 56.84 -24.99 35.87
C ILE A 492 55.51 -24.31 35.43
N ASN A 493 55.45 -23.02 35.80
CA ASN A 493 54.67 -21.81 35.37
C ASN A 493 54.16 -21.80 33.90
N VAL A 494 53.22 -20.96 33.40
CA VAL A 494 52.89 -19.50 33.52
C VAL A 494 51.39 -19.34 33.12
N GLY A 495 50.59 -18.29 33.40
CA GLY A 495 50.73 -16.98 34.09
C GLY A 495 50.23 -15.78 33.24
N HIS A 496 49.85 -14.65 33.87
CA HIS A 496 49.45 -13.34 33.26
C HIS A 496 48.13 -13.27 32.42
N VAL A 497 47.39 -12.14 32.31
CA VAL A 497 47.23 -10.93 33.17
C VAL A 497 45.99 -10.08 32.74
N ASN A 498 45.37 -9.35 33.69
CA ASN A 498 44.56 -8.11 33.58
C ASN A 498 43.39 -7.95 32.58
N ALA A 499 42.50 -6.95 32.71
CA ALA A 499 41.93 -6.24 33.88
C ALA A 499 40.89 -5.21 33.38
N ASN A 500 40.09 -4.68 34.31
CA ASN A 500 39.31 -3.43 34.25
C ASN A 500 38.08 -3.40 33.31
N SER A 501 36.84 -3.03 33.67
CA SER A 501 36.16 -2.39 34.83
C SER A 501 35.56 -1.01 34.50
N ALA A 502 34.49 -0.66 35.24
CA ALA A 502 33.80 0.63 35.28
C ALA A 502 32.86 0.92 34.08
N SER A 503 31.71 1.59 34.23
CA SER A 503 30.86 1.97 35.38
C SER A 503 29.57 2.60 34.79
N GLU A 504 28.36 2.38 35.32
CA GLU A 504 27.60 3.34 36.17
C GLU A 504 27.72 4.84 35.75
N THR A 505 26.69 5.70 35.74
CA THR A 505 25.30 5.73 36.30
C THR A 505 24.59 6.97 35.66
N SER A 506 23.32 6.95 35.21
CA SER A 506 22.03 7.13 35.92
C SER A 506 21.38 8.53 35.77
N LEU A 507 20.03 8.57 35.79
CA LEU A 507 19.13 9.68 36.19
C LEU A 507 19.20 11.03 35.41
N SER A 508 18.18 11.89 35.33
CA SER A 508 16.70 11.82 35.42
C SER A 508 16.14 13.23 35.16
N GLY A 509 14.94 13.39 34.58
CA GLY A 509 14.31 14.72 34.47
C GLY A 509 12.85 14.70 33.99
N ILE A 510 11.95 15.32 34.78
CA ILE A 510 10.50 15.43 34.54
C ILE A 510 10.09 16.90 34.66
N SER A 511 9.28 17.42 33.74
CA SER A 511 8.27 18.51 33.91
C SER A 511 7.59 18.75 32.54
N THR A 512 6.28 18.59 32.29
CA THR A 512 5.04 19.26 32.76
C THR A 512 4.83 20.74 32.37
N ALA A 513 3.99 20.91 31.33
CA ALA A 513 2.74 21.72 31.27
C ALA A 513 2.72 23.26 31.00
N GLN A 514 1.65 23.65 30.27
CA GLN A 514 1.00 24.97 30.09
C GLN A 514 1.72 26.00 29.18
N ASP A 515 1.14 26.42 28.04
CA ASP A 515 -0.07 27.28 27.80
C ASP A 515 0.25 28.79 27.97
N PRO A 516 -0.38 29.73 27.23
CA PRO A 516 -1.67 29.67 26.53
C PRO A 516 -1.62 29.70 24.99
#